data_AF-A0A382NTL7-F1
#
_entry.id   AF-A0A382NTL7-F1
#
_cell.length_a   1.000
_cell.length_b   1.000
_cell.length_c   1.000
_cell.angle_alpha   90.00
_cell.angle_beta   90.00
_cell.angle_gamma   90.00
#
_symmetry.space_group_name_H-M   'P 1'
#
loop_
_entity.id
_entity.type
_entity.pdbx_description
1 polymer ?
#
loop_
_entity_poly.entity_id
_entity_poly.type
_entity_poly.pdbx_seq_one_letter_code
_entity_poly.pdbx_strand_id
1 'polypeptide(L)'
;DCNTTVTAALTEQLSCSDNDTLTVTGSISYNNQNAVLLQKLDGVTITNSGTIQTTTDGNSSAIKAQSSLNLTVTNSGTILAAEDYGIKLIEAEKVTITNEAGGTIKATPASSGSLIAIGGTKMGNCGTCLNESTSSTGIGLTLYNYGTIDAGGRTVYGGSASGHTSKKTKIYNYNGGMIDATSSSAVKFQYAEDFELYNYSGATIQTGTGNFAIDLKGASTITIDNAGTIKPGAAYGIYCDVCSNLTLTNSGDIEATSDTLFLRDMTGTNTITNSGTIKNTSSGRAIQFNGSTGVTFENTGTVESVTQVAVDFVDNVRPTLKNWGTIKTTVNKSKVVDFPQTDSTGTGGTVENYGTIIASTGST
;
A
#
# COMPACT_ATOMS: atom_id res chain seq x y z
N ASP A 1 -10.13 9.83 -30.58
CA ASP A 1 -10.13 11.10 -29.85
C ASP A 1 -10.79 10.87 -28.50
N CYS A 2 -10.15 11.26 -27.40
CA CYS A 2 -10.69 11.10 -26.05
C CYS A 2 -11.62 12.25 -25.63
N ASN A 3 -11.64 13.37 -26.35
CA ASN A 3 -12.54 14.48 -26.04
C ASN A 3 -13.98 14.18 -26.49
N THR A 4 -14.63 13.23 -25.80
CA THR A 4 -15.89 12.63 -26.23
C THR A 4 -16.69 12.03 -25.07
N THR A 5 -17.94 11.68 -25.36
CA THR A 5 -18.80 10.89 -24.47
C THR A 5 -19.16 9.55 -25.12
N VAL A 6 -18.77 8.46 -24.49
CA VAL A 6 -19.09 7.09 -24.91
C VAL A 6 -20.33 6.60 -24.19
N THR A 7 -21.47 6.54 -24.89
CA THR A 7 -22.77 6.08 -24.35
C THR A 7 -23.16 4.68 -24.83
N ALA A 8 -22.56 4.19 -25.91
CA ALA A 8 -22.75 2.85 -26.47
C ALA A 8 -21.46 2.03 -26.40
N ALA A 9 -21.51 0.75 -26.80
CA ALA A 9 -20.34 -0.09 -26.84
C ALA A 9 -19.36 0.36 -27.94
N LEU A 10 -18.10 0.54 -27.57
CA LEU A 10 -16.97 0.88 -28.44
C LEU A 10 -15.90 -0.22 -28.33
N THR A 11 -15.33 -0.62 -29.46
CA THR A 11 -14.28 -1.67 -29.52
C THR A 11 -12.95 -1.15 -30.07
N GLU A 12 -12.75 0.17 -30.05
CA GLU A 12 -11.55 0.84 -30.53
C GLU A 12 -10.78 1.46 -29.37
N GLN A 13 -9.45 1.61 -29.54
CA GLN A 13 -8.63 2.37 -28.62
C GLN A 13 -8.94 3.87 -28.74
N LEU A 14 -9.06 4.55 -27.60
CA LEU A 14 -9.09 6.00 -27.54
C LEU A 14 -7.69 6.54 -27.21
N SER A 15 -7.06 7.18 -28.19
CA SER A 15 -5.86 7.99 -27.97
C SER A 15 -6.27 9.42 -27.63
N CYS A 16 -5.71 9.95 -26.54
CA CYS A 16 -6.02 11.28 -26.04
C CYS A 16 -5.01 12.33 -26.51
N SER A 17 -5.38 13.59 -26.35
CA SER A 17 -4.55 14.79 -26.49
C SER A 17 -4.55 15.60 -25.18
N ASP A 18 -3.73 16.65 -25.12
CA ASP A 18 -3.68 17.53 -23.96
C ASP A 18 -5.06 18.14 -23.66
N ASN A 19 -5.44 18.15 -22.39
CA ASN A 19 -6.69 18.69 -21.85
C ASN A 19 -7.97 18.00 -22.36
N ASP A 20 -7.86 16.82 -22.97
CA ASP A 20 -9.03 16.03 -23.37
C ASP A 20 -9.89 15.65 -22.14
N THR A 21 -11.20 15.62 -22.35
CA THR A 21 -12.16 15.11 -21.37
C THR A 21 -12.93 13.92 -21.94
N LEU A 22 -12.72 12.74 -21.34
CA LEU A 22 -13.42 11.51 -21.69
C LEU A 22 -14.51 11.20 -20.67
N THR A 23 -15.77 11.07 -21.12
CA THR A 23 -16.87 10.55 -20.29
C THR A 23 -17.35 9.20 -20.81
N VAL A 24 -17.44 8.20 -19.95
CA VAL A 24 -17.91 6.85 -20.31
C VAL A 24 -19.11 6.47 -19.44
N THR A 25 -20.27 6.31 -20.07
CA THR A 25 -21.50 5.78 -19.47
C THR A 25 -21.91 4.45 -20.11
N GLY A 26 -21.45 4.20 -21.34
CA GLY A 26 -21.57 2.92 -22.05
C GLY A 26 -20.40 1.98 -21.75
N SER A 27 -19.74 1.47 -22.80
CA SER A 27 -18.56 0.62 -22.63
C SER A 27 -17.49 0.86 -23.68
N ILE A 28 -16.22 0.77 -23.27
CA ILE A 28 -15.06 0.63 -24.13
C ILE A 28 -14.48 -0.75 -23.85
N SER A 29 -14.49 -1.63 -24.84
CA SER A 29 -13.97 -3.00 -24.74
C SER A 29 -12.99 -3.27 -25.85
N TYR A 30 -11.72 -3.04 -25.58
CA TYR A 30 -10.65 -3.17 -26.57
C TYR A 30 -9.99 -4.56 -26.47
N ASN A 31 -9.75 -5.21 -27.61
CA ASN A 31 -9.14 -6.54 -27.68
C ASN A 31 -7.61 -6.47 -27.89
N ASN A 32 -6.99 -5.40 -27.40
CA ASN A 32 -5.56 -5.21 -27.42
C ASN A 32 -5.17 -4.32 -26.22
N GLN A 33 -3.92 -3.89 -26.16
CA GLN A 33 -3.39 -3.12 -25.03
C GLN A 33 -3.92 -1.68 -25.03
N ASN A 34 -4.28 -1.17 -23.84
CA ASN A 34 -4.62 0.23 -23.57
C ASN A 34 -5.92 0.62 -24.26
N ALA A 35 -7.07 0.36 -23.64
CA ALA A 35 -8.35 0.84 -24.16
C ALA A 35 -8.37 2.39 -24.24
N VAL A 36 -7.73 3.05 -23.28
CA VAL A 36 -7.45 4.49 -23.30
C VAL A 36 -5.93 4.72 -23.17
N LEU A 37 -5.35 5.45 -24.12
CA LEU A 37 -3.91 5.68 -24.23
C LEU A 37 -3.55 7.16 -24.02
N LEU A 38 -2.75 7.41 -22.98
CA LEU A 38 -2.14 8.70 -22.66
C LEU A 38 -0.62 8.53 -22.66
N GLN A 39 0.06 9.27 -23.54
CA GLN A 39 1.51 9.22 -23.64
C GLN A 39 2.05 10.62 -23.88
N LYS A 40 2.82 11.12 -22.90
CA LYS A 40 3.35 12.49 -22.91
C LYS A 40 2.23 13.50 -23.12
N LEU A 41 1.21 13.49 -22.25
CA LEU A 41 0.09 14.42 -22.28
C LEU A 41 -0.02 15.22 -20.99
N ASP A 42 -0.71 16.35 -21.03
CA ASP A 42 -1.09 17.18 -19.88
C ASP A 42 -2.60 17.29 -19.70
N GLY A 43 -3.08 17.30 -18.46
CA GLY A 43 -4.42 17.79 -18.12
C GLY A 43 -5.61 16.91 -18.56
N VAL A 44 -5.38 15.65 -18.91
CA VAL A 44 -6.45 14.74 -19.34
C VAL A 44 -7.36 14.38 -18.16
N THR A 45 -8.67 14.44 -18.38
CA THR A 45 -9.70 14.06 -17.40
C THR A 45 -10.55 12.90 -17.91
N ILE A 46 -10.73 11.85 -17.10
CA ILE A 46 -11.54 10.67 -17.43
C ILE A 46 -12.61 10.49 -16.35
N THR A 47 -13.88 10.45 -16.75
CA THR A 47 -15.02 10.12 -15.88
C THR A 47 -15.69 8.85 -16.36
N ASN A 48 -15.67 7.79 -15.56
CA ASN A 48 -16.25 6.49 -15.90
C ASN A 48 -17.36 6.10 -14.93
N SER A 49 -18.57 5.94 -15.45
CA SER A 49 -19.72 5.29 -14.78
C SER A 49 -20.15 4.02 -15.51
N GLY A 50 -19.58 3.75 -16.67
CA GLY A 50 -19.79 2.54 -17.47
C GLY A 50 -18.66 1.53 -17.28
N THR A 51 -18.16 0.98 -18.38
CA THR A 51 -17.02 0.03 -18.37
C THR A 51 -15.90 0.48 -19.30
N ILE A 52 -14.66 0.51 -18.80
CA ILE A 52 -13.45 0.63 -19.62
C ILE A 52 -12.64 -0.65 -19.40
N GLN A 53 -12.44 -1.44 -20.46
CA GLN A 53 -11.77 -2.73 -20.33
C GLN A 53 -10.88 -3.12 -21.50
N THR A 54 -9.90 -3.96 -21.19
CA THR A 54 -9.24 -4.81 -22.18
C THR A 54 -9.69 -6.26 -22.05
N THR A 55 -9.77 -6.98 -23.16
CA THR A 55 -10.30 -8.36 -23.22
C THR A 55 -9.27 -9.42 -23.61
N THR A 56 -8.06 -9.01 -23.97
CA THR A 56 -6.98 -9.93 -24.34
C THR A 56 -5.93 -10.07 -23.25
N ASP A 57 -5.43 -11.29 -23.12
CA ASP A 57 -4.27 -11.63 -22.30
C ASP A 57 -2.99 -10.96 -22.87
N GLY A 58 -2.01 -10.72 -21.99
CA GLY A 58 -0.69 -10.18 -22.32
C GLY A 58 -0.58 -8.66 -22.15
N ASN A 59 0.22 -8.22 -21.16
CA ASN A 59 0.66 -6.82 -20.90
C ASN A 59 -0.40 -5.73 -21.17
N SER A 60 -1.67 -6.06 -20.92
CA SER A 60 -2.80 -5.21 -21.26
C SER A 60 -3.07 -4.24 -20.12
N SER A 61 -3.31 -2.97 -20.42
CA SER A 61 -3.91 -2.06 -19.45
C SER A 61 -5.23 -1.48 -19.95
N ALA A 62 -6.18 -1.19 -19.06
CA ALA A 62 -7.40 -0.52 -19.48
C ALA A 62 -7.12 0.96 -19.78
N ILE A 63 -6.41 1.63 -18.87
CA ILE A 63 -5.91 2.99 -19.06
C ILE A 63 -4.40 2.99 -18.89
N LYS A 64 -3.67 3.56 -19.86
CA LYS A 64 -2.21 3.78 -19.74
C LYS A 64 -1.92 5.27 -19.70
N ALA A 65 -1.15 5.70 -18.71
CA ALA A 65 -0.54 7.02 -18.63
C ALA A 65 0.98 6.89 -18.50
N GLN A 66 1.69 7.28 -19.56
CA GLN A 66 3.15 7.27 -19.59
C GLN A 66 3.68 8.69 -19.77
N SER A 67 4.60 9.11 -18.90
CA SER A 67 5.24 10.44 -18.94
C SER A 67 4.22 11.59 -19.00
N SER A 68 3.02 11.38 -18.44
CA SER A 68 1.90 12.31 -18.52
C SER A 68 1.74 13.07 -17.21
N LEU A 69 1.26 14.32 -17.30
CA LEU A 69 1.08 15.24 -16.18
C LEU A 69 -0.41 15.53 -15.96
N ASN A 70 -0.78 15.80 -14.70
CA ASN A 70 -2.11 16.29 -14.32
C ASN A 70 -3.27 15.39 -14.80
N LEU A 71 -3.11 14.07 -14.76
CA LEU A 71 -4.18 13.12 -15.06
C LEU A 71 -5.19 13.07 -13.91
N THR A 72 -6.47 13.22 -14.23
CA THR A 72 -7.59 12.97 -13.30
C THR A 72 -8.46 11.82 -13.80
N VAL A 73 -8.71 10.83 -12.94
CA VAL A 73 -9.65 9.72 -13.22
C VAL A 73 -10.68 9.64 -12.10
N THR A 74 -11.97 9.73 -12.43
CA THR A 74 -13.08 9.49 -11.51
C THR A 74 -13.86 8.27 -11.98
N ASN A 75 -13.94 7.25 -11.13
CA ASN A 75 -14.57 5.97 -11.46
C ASN A 75 -15.69 5.62 -10.48
N SER A 76 -16.91 5.52 -10.99
CA SER A 76 -18.07 4.90 -10.32
C SER A 76 -18.56 3.63 -11.03
N GLY A 77 -17.97 3.30 -12.17
CA GLY A 77 -18.22 2.08 -12.94
C GLY A 77 -17.09 1.05 -12.79
N THR A 78 -16.80 0.32 -13.87
CA THR A 78 -15.72 -0.68 -13.91
C THR A 78 -14.56 -0.24 -14.79
N ILE A 79 -13.34 -0.32 -14.26
CA ILE A 79 -12.09 -0.28 -15.03
C ILE A 79 -11.41 -1.63 -14.86
N LEU A 80 -11.22 -2.37 -15.94
CA LEU A 80 -10.76 -3.76 -15.90
C LEU A 80 -9.69 -4.04 -16.95
N ALA A 81 -8.54 -4.53 -16.53
CA ALA A 81 -7.64 -5.23 -17.45
C ALA A 81 -7.79 -6.74 -17.33
N ALA A 82 -7.79 -7.42 -18.48
CA ALA A 82 -7.75 -8.88 -18.53
C ALA A 82 -6.55 -9.43 -17.74
N GLU A 83 -5.38 -8.81 -17.86
CA GLU A 83 -4.17 -9.19 -17.11
C GLU A 83 -3.47 -8.03 -16.39
N ASP A 84 -2.71 -7.18 -17.06
CA ASP A 84 -1.61 -6.48 -16.36
C ASP A 84 -2.04 -5.32 -15.43
N TYR A 85 -2.69 -4.26 -15.96
CA TYR A 85 -3.01 -3.05 -15.19
C TYR A 85 -4.43 -2.52 -15.44
N GLY A 86 -5.27 -2.38 -14.42
CA GLY A 86 -6.47 -1.55 -14.55
C GLY A 86 -6.09 -0.13 -15.01
N ILE A 87 -5.18 0.52 -14.29
CA ILE A 87 -4.60 1.82 -14.63
C ILE A 87 -3.08 1.75 -14.49
N LYS A 88 -2.36 1.89 -15.62
CA LYS A 88 -0.89 1.82 -15.70
C LYS A 88 -0.27 3.21 -15.69
N LEU A 89 0.60 3.48 -14.74
CA LEU A 89 1.26 4.77 -14.52
C LEU A 89 2.78 4.60 -14.60
N ILE A 90 3.41 5.14 -15.64
CA ILE A 90 4.86 5.04 -15.85
C ILE A 90 5.43 6.44 -15.99
N GLU A 91 6.32 6.85 -15.09
CA GLU A 91 6.87 8.21 -15.10
C GLU A 91 5.77 9.30 -15.14
N ALA A 92 4.57 8.97 -14.66
CA ALA A 92 3.44 9.90 -14.61
C ALA A 92 3.51 10.74 -13.33
N GLU A 93 3.06 11.98 -13.40
CA GLU A 93 3.08 12.90 -12.27
C GLU A 93 1.77 13.64 -12.08
N LYS A 94 1.51 14.04 -10.84
CA LYS A 94 0.28 14.74 -10.43
C LYS A 94 -0.97 13.97 -10.86
N VAL A 95 -0.93 12.65 -10.66
CA VAL A 95 -2.04 11.77 -11.00
C VAL A 95 -3.02 11.74 -9.84
N THR A 96 -4.29 12.01 -10.11
CA THR A 96 -5.39 11.86 -9.15
C THR A 96 -6.35 10.80 -9.64
N ILE A 97 -6.60 9.78 -8.82
CA ILE A 97 -7.58 8.73 -9.10
C ILE A 97 -8.58 8.69 -7.95
N THR A 98 -9.86 8.81 -8.26
CA THR A 98 -10.96 8.65 -7.33
C THR A 98 -11.79 7.45 -7.75
N ASN A 99 -11.81 6.40 -6.93
CA ASN A 99 -12.70 5.26 -7.08
C ASN A 99 -13.86 5.41 -6.09
N GLU A 100 -15.02 5.80 -6.60
CA GLU A 100 -16.26 6.03 -5.84
C GLU A 100 -16.80 4.72 -5.24
N ALA A 101 -17.75 4.79 -4.31
CA ALA A 101 -18.24 3.64 -3.53
C ALA A 101 -18.80 2.48 -4.38
N GLY A 102 -19.33 2.75 -5.57
CA GLY A 102 -19.78 1.72 -6.54
C GLY A 102 -18.72 1.33 -7.57
N GLY A 103 -17.58 2.01 -7.56
CA GLY A 103 -16.50 1.84 -8.52
C GLY A 103 -15.69 0.58 -8.25
N THR A 104 -15.33 -0.11 -9.32
CA THR A 104 -14.40 -1.23 -9.31
C THR A 104 -13.23 -0.94 -10.24
N ILE A 105 -12.00 -1.03 -9.73
CA ILE A 105 -10.78 -0.99 -10.54
C ILE A 105 -10.04 -2.31 -10.32
N LYS A 106 -9.83 -3.08 -11.38
CA LYS A 106 -9.24 -4.43 -11.21
C LYS A 106 -8.38 -4.91 -12.36
N ALA A 107 -7.55 -5.90 -12.03
CA ALA A 107 -6.93 -6.84 -12.96
C ALA A 107 -7.46 -8.25 -12.64
N THR A 108 -7.87 -9.04 -13.64
CA THR A 108 -8.64 -10.29 -13.43
C THR A 108 -7.97 -11.29 -12.46
N PRO A 109 -8.40 -11.41 -11.20
CA PRO A 109 -7.65 -12.14 -10.17
C PRO A 109 -7.38 -13.63 -10.47
N ALA A 110 -8.11 -14.22 -11.42
CA ALA A 110 -8.04 -15.63 -11.79
C ALA A 110 -6.86 -16.01 -12.71
N SER A 111 -6.16 -15.06 -13.35
CA SER A 111 -5.00 -15.37 -14.21
C SER A 111 -3.68 -15.01 -13.51
N SER A 112 -2.66 -15.87 -13.66
CA SER A 112 -1.32 -15.63 -13.09
C SER A 112 -0.63 -14.37 -13.64
N GLY A 113 -1.14 -13.81 -14.74
CA GLY A 113 -0.70 -12.53 -15.32
C GLY A 113 -1.39 -11.30 -14.71
N SER A 114 -2.41 -11.48 -13.87
CA SER A 114 -3.21 -10.38 -13.32
C SER A 114 -2.64 -9.75 -12.08
N LEU A 115 -1.80 -8.73 -12.28
CA LEU A 115 -0.81 -8.41 -11.26
C LEU A 115 -0.98 -7.05 -10.62
N ILE A 116 -1.71 -6.09 -11.22
CA ILE A 116 -1.77 -4.72 -10.71
C ILE A 116 -3.14 -4.11 -11.07
N ALA A 117 -3.85 -3.53 -10.10
CA ALA A 117 -5.06 -2.76 -10.41
C ALA A 117 -4.70 -1.33 -10.77
N ILE A 118 -3.87 -0.68 -9.95
CA ILE A 118 -3.42 0.70 -10.13
C ILE A 118 -1.91 0.80 -9.90
N GLY A 119 -1.21 1.46 -10.80
CA GLY A 119 0.14 1.96 -10.54
C GLY A 119 1.14 1.62 -11.62
N GLY A 120 2.41 1.48 -11.26
CA GLY A 120 3.51 1.24 -12.17
C GLY A 120 4.84 1.66 -11.55
N THR A 121 5.71 2.35 -12.31
CA THR A 121 7.07 2.69 -11.86
C THR A 121 7.36 4.17 -12.03
N LYS A 122 8.18 4.71 -11.11
CA LYS A 122 8.67 6.10 -11.14
C LYS A 122 7.58 7.17 -11.20
N MET A 123 6.45 6.95 -10.52
CA MET A 123 5.43 7.99 -10.40
C MET A 123 6.01 9.18 -9.63
N GLY A 124 5.86 10.40 -10.13
CA GLY A 124 6.48 11.58 -9.53
C GLY A 124 8.02 11.57 -9.60
N ASN A 125 8.60 10.77 -10.50
CA ASN A 125 10.04 10.66 -10.69
C ASN A 125 10.36 10.47 -12.17
N CYS A 126 9.77 11.31 -13.02
CA CYS A 126 9.96 11.19 -14.45
C CYS A 126 11.39 11.57 -14.87
N GLY A 127 12.04 10.69 -15.63
CA GLY A 127 13.32 10.97 -16.27
C GLY A 127 13.12 11.61 -17.65
N THR A 128 12.02 11.24 -18.30
CA THR A 128 11.56 11.84 -19.56
C THR A 128 10.10 12.23 -19.43
N CYS A 129 9.86 13.38 -18.81
CA CYS A 129 8.53 13.92 -18.61
C CYS A 129 7.94 14.44 -19.94
N LEU A 130 6.70 14.93 -19.89
CA LEU A 130 6.08 15.68 -20.99
C LEU A 130 7.05 16.73 -21.58
N ASN A 131 7.00 16.91 -22.90
CA ASN A 131 7.84 17.85 -23.66
C ASN A 131 9.36 17.61 -23.53
N GLU A 132 9.77 16.36 -23.28
CA GLU A 132 11.17 15.98 -23.07
C GLU A 132 11.80 16.69 -21.87
N SER A 133 10.96 17.23 -20.98
CA SER A 133 11.44 17.82 -19.75
C SER A 133 12.11 16.74 -18.90
N THR A 134 13.27 17.08 -18.35
CA THR A 134 13.98 16.26 -17.36
C THR A 134 13.69 16.72 -15.94
N SER A 135 12.85 17.76 -15.76
CA SER A 135 12.46 18.28 -14.45
C SER A 135 11.17 17.63 -13.95
N SER A 136 11.35 16.60 -13.13
CA SER A 136 10.28 15.97 -12.34
C SER A 136 9.73 16.94 -11.29
N THR A 137 8.40 17.04 -11.18
CA THR A 137 7.73 17.81 -10.13
C THR A 137 7.79 17.12 -8.77
N GLY A 138 8.13 15.83 -8.75
CA GLY A 138 8.23 15.03 -7.53
C GLY A 138 6.90 14.48 -7.05
N ILE A 139 5.76 14.88 -7.64
CA ILE A 139 4.41 14.52 -7.18
C ILE A 139 3.92 13.32 -7.98
N GLY A 140 3.75 12.17 -7.33
CA GLY A 140 3.30 10.94 -7.99
C GLY A 140 1.79 10.81 -8.04
N LEU A 141 1.29 9.80 -7.32
CA LEU A 141 -0.10 9.40 -7.28
C LEU A 141 -0.80 9.94 -6.02
N THR A 142 -1.99 10.49 -6.18
CA THR A 142 -2.99 10.66 -5.12
C THR A 142 -4.19 9.77 -5.44
N LEU A 143 -4.42 8.77 -4.60
CA LEU A 143 -5.50 7.79 -4.76
C LEU A 143 -6.54 7.97 -3.66
N TYR A 144 -7.79 8.22 -4.04
CA TYR A 144 -8.96 8.20 -3.15
C TYR A 144 -9.79 6.97 -3.47
N ASN A 145 -9.96 6.07 -2.51
CA ASN A 145 -10.72 4.84 -2.68
C ASN A 145 -11.89 4.76 -1.69
N TYR A 146 -13.10 4.68 -2.24
CA TYR A 146 -14.35 4.38 -1.53
C TYR A 146 -14.95 3.04 -1.98
N GLY A 147 -14.52 2.53 -3.15
CA GLY A 147 -15.01 1.29 -3.75
C GLY A 147 -14.03 0.12 -3.65
N THR A 148 -14.05 -0.75 -4.65
CA THR A 148 -13.18 -1.95 -4.69
C THR A 148 -12.01 -1.77 -5.64
N ILE A 149 -10.80 -2.04 -5.15
CA ILE A 149 -9.59 -2.16 -5.95
C ILE A 149 -9.01 -3.57 -5.71
N ASP A 150 -8.92 -4.37 -6.77
CA ASP A 150 -8.63 -5.81 -6.66
C ASP A 150 -7.71 -6.32 -7.78
N ALA A 151 -6.76 -7.18 -7.44
CA ALA A 151 -5.88 -7.86 -8.40
C ALA A 151 -5.36 -9.20 -7.86
N GLY A 152 -4.77 -10.02 -8.75
CA GLY A 152 -4.14 -11.28 -8.34
C GLY A 152 -2.89 -11.09 -7.46
N GLY A 153 -2.22 -9.95 -7.57
CA GLY A 153 -1.10 -9.51 -6.74
C GLY A 153 -0.94 -7.98 -6.81
N ARG A 154 0.05 -7.41 -6.10
CA ARG A 154 0.53 -6.01 -6.17
C ARG A 154 -0.56 -4.98 -6.53
N THR A 155 -1.69 -5.01 -5.82
CA THR A 155 -2.93 -4.35 -6.25
C THR A 155 -2.76 -2.85 -6.48
N VAL A 156 -2.11 -2.16 -5.54
CA VAL A 156 -1.62 -0.80 -5.73
C VAL A 156 -0.09 -0.83 -5.69
N TYR A 157 0.55 -0.45 -6.81
CA TYR A 157 1.97 -0.70 -7.05
C TYR A 157 2.76 0.55 -7.45
N GLY A 158 3.92 0.76 -6.83
CA GLY A 158 4.84 1.87 -7.16
C GLY A 158 6.27 1.49 -7.48
N GLY A 159 6.58 0.20 -7.60
CA GLY A 159 7.93 -0.28 -7.84
C GLY A 159 8.40 -1.34 -6.84
N SER A 160 9.42 -2.10 -7.25
CA SER A 160 10.04 -3.16 -6.45
C SER A 160 11.59 -3.14 -6.49
N ALA A 161 12.18 -2.09 -7.05
CA ALA A 161 13.62 -1.95 -7.24
C ALA A 161 14.02 -0.49 -7.03
N SER A 162 15.25 -0.24 -6.59
CA SER A 162 15.76 1.11 -6.35
C SER A 162 15.75 2.00 -7.61
N GLY A 163 15.84 1.41 -8.80
CA GLY A 163 15.69 2.14 -10.06
C GLY A 163 14.23 2.51 -10.43
N HIS A 164 13.25 2.04 -9.66
CA HIS A 164 11.81 2.24 -9.89
C HIS A 164 11.17 3.20 -8.88
N THR A 165 11.95 3.92 -8.06
CA THR A 165 11.49 4.82 -7.01
C THR A 165 10.37 5.75 -7.47
N SER A 166 9.19 5.58 -6.88
CA SER A 166 8.08 6.52 -6.97
C SER A 166 8.12 7.50 -5.79
N LYS A 167 7.66 8.74 -6.00
CA LYS A 167 7.74 9.83 -5.04
C LYS A 167 6.38 10.41 -4.69
N LYS A 168 6.24 10.95 -3.48
CA LYS A 168 5.05 11.69 -3.00
C LYS A 168 3.75 10.99 -3.36
N THR A 169 3.68 9.70 -3.05
CA THR A 169 2.47 8.91 -3.29
C THR A 169 1.60 8.96 -2.04
N LYS A 170 0.32 9.28 -2.24
CA LYS A 170 -0.69 9.37 -1.19
C LYS A 170 -1.84 8.43 -1.51
N ILE A 171 -2.16 7.55 -0.57
CA ILE A 171 -3.29 6.61 -0.68
C ILE A 171 -4.26 6.89 0.46
N TYR A 172 -5.52 7.16 0.11
CA TYR A 172 -6.62 7.37 1.03
C TYR A 172 -7.66 6.29 0.79
N ASN A 173 -7.74 5.31 1.68
CA ASN A 173 -8.75 4.26 1.66
C ASN A 173 -9.84 4.61 2.68
N TYR A 174 -11.01 5.02 2.20
CA TYR A 174 -12.12 5.50 3.01
C TYR A 174 -13.06 4.39 3.46
N ASN A 175 -14.02 4.73 4.31
CA ASN A 175 -15.07 3.81 4.77
C ASN A 175 -15.75 3.09 3.59
N GLY A 176 -15.81 1.75 3.65
CA GLY A 176 -16.30 0.90 2.57
C GLY A 176 -15.29 0.59 1.48
N GLY A 177 -14.18 1.33 1.44
CA GLY A 177 -13.07 1.11 0.52
C GLY A 177 -12.32 -0.18 0.82
N MET A 178 -12.12 -0.97 -0.23
CA MET A 178 -11.39 -2.23 -0.20
C MET A 178 -10.20 -2.18 -1.16
N ILE A 179 -9.01 -2.50 -0.66
CA ILE A 179 -7.82 -2.80 -1.45
C ILE A 179 -7.44 -4.26 -1.15
N ASP A 180 -7.64 -5.13 -2.12
CA ASP A 180 -7.43 -6.58 -1.96
C ASP A 180 -6.43 -7.11 -2.98
N ALA A 181 -5.58 -8.06 -2.56
CA ALA A 181 -4.73 -8.84 -3.45
C ALA A 181 -4.90 -10.33 -3.18
N THR A 182 -5.01 -11.13 -4.23
CA THR A 182 -5.17 -12.58 -4.05
C THR A 182 -3.95 -13.26 -3.41
N SER A 183 -2.73 -13.04 -3.92
CA SER A 183 -1.58 -13.92 -3.62
C SER A 183 -0.25 -13.24 -3.29
N SER A 184 -0.16 -11.91 -3.40
CA SER A 184 1.08 -11.16 -3.18
C SER A 184 0.81 -9.98 -2.25
N SER A 185 1.08 -8.75 -2.66
CA SER A 185 0.87 -7.57 -1.82
C SER A 185 -0.37 -6.78 -2.19
N ALA A 186 -1.13 -6.28 -1.21
CA ALA A 186 -2.21 -5.33 -1.48
C ALA A 186 -1.64 -3.97 -1.90
N VAL A 187 -0.64 -3.48 -1.16
CA VAL A 187 0.09 -2.24 -1.46
C VAL A 187 1.58 -2.53 -1.49
N LYS A 188 2.27 -2.17 -2.58
CA LYS A 188 3.72 -2.40 -2.74
C LYS A 188 4.43 -1.18 -3.33
N PHE A 189 5.23 -0.51 -2.50
CA PHE A 189 5.99 0.69 -2.83
C PHE A 189 7.41 0.57 -2.26
N GLN A 190 8.19 -0.36 -2.81
CA GLN A 190 9.59 -0.49 -2.38
C GLN A 190 10.42 0.68 -2.92
N TYR A 191 11.35 1.16 -2.10
CA TYR A 191 12.25 2.28 -2.41
C TYR A 191 11.51 3.59 -2.77
N ALA A 192 10.27 3.75 -2.33
CA ALA A 192 9.53 4.99 -2.50
C ALA A 192 10.07 6.10 -1.58
N GLU A 193 9.93 7.35 -2.00
CA GLU A 193 10.23 8.53 -1.19
C GLU A 193 8.93 9.30 -0.93
N ASP A 194 8.74 9.79 0.30
CA ASP A 194 7.54 10.53 0.70
C ASP A 194 6.25 9.72 0.46
N PHE A 195 6.13 8.56 1.10
CA PHE A 195 4.96 7.69 0.97
C PHE A 195 3.98 7.94 2.11
N GLU A 196 2.71 8.20 1.78
CA GLU A 196 1.63 8.38 2.74
C GLU A 196 0.47 7.42 2.46
N LEU A 197 -0.01 6.74 3.50
CA LEU A 197 -1.19 5.87 3.43
C LEU A 197 -2.10 6.13 4.62
N TYR A 198 -3.36 6.40 4.33
CA TYR A 198 -4.44 6.60 5.29
C TYR A 198 -5.51 5.53 5.04
N ASN A 199 -5.66 4.60 5.97
CA ASN A 199 -6.70 3.58 5.95
C ASN A 199 -7.74 3.93 7.01
N TYR A 200 -8.80 4.63 6.60
CA TYR A 200 -9.80 5.18 7.52
C TYR A 200 -10.68 4.10 8.15
N SER A 201 -11.42 4.48 9.19
CA SER A 201 -12.38 3.58 9.84
C SER A 201 -13.40 3.03 8.83
N GLY A 202 -13.65 1.73 8.89
CA GLY A 202 -14.51 0.99 7.95
C GLY A 202 -13.84 0.64 6.62
N ALA A 203 -12.59 1.03 6.40
CA ALA A 203 -11.80 0.66 5.23
C ALA A 203 -10.97 -0.62 5.49
N THR A 204 -10.73 -1.41 4.44
CA THR A 204 -9.98 -2.67 4.53
C THR A 204 -8.85 -2.72 3.50
N ILE A 205 -7.66 -3.10 3.98
CA ILE A 205 -6.52 -3.51 3.15
C ILE A 205 -6.18 -4.95 3.51
N GLN A 206 -6.28 -5.87 2.56
CA GLN A 206 -6.11 -7.29 2.84
C GLN A 206 -5.44 -8.04 1.70
N THR A 207 -5.04 -9.28 2.00
CA THR A 207 -4.64 -10.24 0.98
C THR A 207 -5.28 -11.60 1.25
N GLY A 208 -5.52 -12.38 0.20
CA GLY A 208 -6.06 -13.73 0.33
C GLY A 208 -5.06 -14.72 0.92
N THR A 209 -3.98 -15.01 0.20
CA THR A 209 -2.87 -15.88 0.63
C THR A 209 -1.52 -15.17 0.66
N GLY A 210 -1.50 -13.88 0.31
CA GLY A 210 -0.30 -13.07 0.30
C GLY A 210 0.31 -12.85 1.68
N ASN A 211 1.64 -12.85 1.73
CA ASN A 211 2.38 -12.10 2.74
C ASN A 211 2.14 -10.60 2.45
N PHE A 212 2.49 -9.61 3.25
CA PHE A 212 2.41 -8.19 2.87
C PHE A 212 1.00 -7.67 2.53
N ALA A 213 0.28 -7.17 3.53
CA ALA A 213 -0.75 -6.18 3.20
C ALA A 213 -0.08 -4.91 2.64
N ILE A 214 0.98 -4.44 3.29
CA ILE A 214 1.78 -3.27 2.87
C ILE A 214 3.27 -3.63 2.83
N ASP A 215 3.91 -3.51 1.66
CA ASP A 215 5.36 -3.74 1.44
C ASP A 215 6.09 -2.45 1.05
N LEU A 216 6.98 -1.99 1.94
CA LEU A 216 7.70 -0.72 1.85
C LEU A 216 9.21 -0.88 1.95
N LYS A 217 9.74 -2.05 1.58
CA LYS A 217 11.20 -2.29 1.62
C LYS A 217 12.00 -1.11 1.05
N GLY A 218 12.96 -0.60 1.79
CA GLY A 218 13.87 0.47 1.34
C GLY A 218 13.22 1.85 1.16
N ALA A 219 11.94 2.03 1.52
CA ALA A 219 11.27 3.32 1.39
C ALA A 219 11.74 4.33 2.47
N SER A 220 11.59 5.62 2.18
CA SER A 220 11.99 6.72 3.05
C SER A 220 10.88 7.76 3.20
N THR A 221 10.83 8.40 4.38
CA THR A 221 9.79 9.37 4.75
C THR A 221 8.39 8.76 4.59
N ILE A 222 8.03 7.91 5.53
CA ILE A 222 6.84 7.07 5.45
C ILE A 222 5.85 7.54 6.50
N THR A 223 4.60 7.79 6.10
CA THR A 223 3.49 8.02 7.02
C THR A 223 2.41 6.98 6.77
N ILE A 224 2.02 6.25 7.80
CA ILE A 224 0.87 5.35 7.78
C ILE A 224 -0.06 5.73 8.92
N ASP A 225 -1.31 6.01 8.60
CA ASP A 225 -2.38 6.23 9.57
C ASP A 225 -3.47 5.17 9.33
N ASN A 226 -3.60 4.22 10.26
CA ASN A 226 -4.59 3.17 10.20
C ASN A 226 -5.65 3.35 11.29
N ALA A 227 -6.88 3.63 10.87
CA ALA A 227 -8.09 3.55 11.68
C ALA A 227 -9.03 2.41 11.24
N GLY A 228 -8.73 1.75 10.11
CA GLY A 228 -9.47 0.61 9.55
C GLY A 228 -8.83 -0.74 9.87
N THR A 229 -9.02 -1.71 8.96
CA THR A 229 -8.43 -3.05 9.05
C THR A 229 -7.29 -3.22 8.05
N ILE A 230 -6.15 -3.72 8.53
CA ILE A 230 -5.03 -4.22 7.72
C ILE A 230 -4.81 -5.69 8.06
N LYS A 231 -5.08 -6.58 7.11
CA LYS A 231 -5.07 -8.02 7.36
C LYS A 231 -4.56 -8.85 6.17
N PRO A 232 -3.26 -9.16 6.11
CA PRO A 232 -2.76 -10.14 5.15
C PRO A 232 -3.26 -11.55 5.48
N GLY A 233 -3.38 -12.38 4.45
CA GLY A 233 -3.71 -13.79 4.59
C GLY A 233 -2.59 -14.62 5.22
N ALA A 234 -1.34 -14.21 5.05
CA ALA A 234 -0.16 -14.88 5.59
C ALA A 234 0.64 -13.96 6.53
N ALA A 235 1.80 -13.48 6.10
CA ALA A 235 2.72 -12.69 6.93
C ALA A 235 2.57 -11.18 6.73
N TYR A 236 3.03 -10.38 7.71
CA TYR A 236 3.33 -8.95 7.58
C TYR A 236 2.15 -8.05 7.19
N GLY A 237 1.49 -7.48 8.19
CA GLY A 237 0.58 -6.35 7.96
C GLY A 237 1.34 -5.18 7.35
N ILE A 238 2.49 -4.83 7.94
CA ILE A 238 3.41 -3.83 7.41
C ILE A 238 4.82 -4.41 7.40
N TYR A 239 5.44 -4.40 6.23
CA TYR A 239 6.82 -4.82 6.01
C TYR A 239 7.69 -3.60 5.68
N CYS A 240 8.61 -3.29 6.58
CA CYS A 240 9.61 -2.24 6.43
C CYS A 240 11.00 -2.80 6.72
N ASP A 241 11.75 -3.06 5.67
CA ASP A 241 13.11 -3.60 5.74
C ASP A 241 14.05 -2.59 5.07
N VAL A 242 15.05 -2.11 5.82
CA VAL A 242 15.96 -1.03 5.40
C VAL A 242 15.22 0.30 5.13
N CYS A 243 14.16 0.56 5.89
CA CYS A 243 13.40 1.80 5.77
C CYS A 243 14.05 2.99 6.49
N SER A 244 13.56 4.20 6.23
CA SER A 244 13.90 5.36 7.06
C SER A 244 12.71 6.27 7.32
N ASN A 245 12.72 6.90 8.49
CA ASN A 245 11.73 7.91 8.89
C ASN A 245 10.28 7.39 8.84
N LEU A 246 10.03 6.22 9.44
CA LEU A 246 8.67 5.67 9.56
C LEU A 246 7.89 6.38 10.66
N THR A 247 6.73 6.93 10.32
CA THR A 247 5.69 7.35 11.27
C THR A 247 4.46 6.48 11.06
N LEU A 248 4.15 5.61 12.02
CA LEU A 248 2.97 4.74 12.01
C LEU A 248 2.05 5.12 13.17
N THR A 249 0.80 5.52 12.86
CA THR A 249 -0.27 5.71 13.83
C THR A 249 -1.33 4.64 13.59
N ASN A 250 -1.59 3.80 14.59
CA ASN A 250 -2.61 2.76 14.53
C ASN A 250 -3.69 3.00 15.59
N SER A 251 -4.90 3.31 15.15
CA SER A 251 -6.13 3.35 15.95
C SER A 251 -7.13 2.25 15.58
N GLY A 252 -6.90 1.54 14.46
CA GLY A 252 -7.68 0.40 14.02
C GLY A 252 -7.02 -0.95 14.32
N ASP A 253 -7.24 -1.93 13.46
CA ASP A 253 -6.73 -3.29 13.61
C ASP A 253 -5.65 -3.60 12.56
N ILE A 254 -4.51 -4.10 13.02
CA ILE A 254 -3.48 -4.72 12.19
C ILE A 254 -3.31 -6.15 12.69
N GLU A 255 -3.65 -7.14 11.86
CA GLU A 255 -3.63 -8.55 12.24
C GLU A 255 -2.94 -9.39 11.18
N ALA A 256 -1.95 -10.21 11.55
CA ALA A 256 -1.31 -11.15 10.64
C ALA A 256 -1.16 -12.53 11.26
N THR A 257 -0.93 -13.55 10.42
CA THR A 257 -0.62 -14.91 10.89
C THR A 257 0.85 -15.08 11.24
N SER A 258 1.75 -14.34 10.55
CA SER A 258 3.17 -14.23 10.91
C SER A 258 3.48 -12.95 11.70
N ASP A 259 4.75 -12.51 11.74
CA ASP A 259 5.11 -11.19 12.29
C ASP A 259 4.17 -10.11 11.72
N THR A 260 3.51 -9.34 12.59
CA THR A 260 2.46 -8.40 12.16
C THR A 260 3.06 -7.09 11.67
N LEU A 261 3.94 -6.49 12.46
CA LEU A 261 4.84 -5.42 12.02
C LEU A 261 6.25 -5.99 11.93
N PHE A 262 6.82 -6.02 10.73
CA PHE A 262 8.19 -6.47 10.47
C PHE A 262 9.05 -5.28 10.10
N LEU A 263 9.78 -4.76 11.08
CA LEU A 263 10.44 -3.46 11.06
C LEU A 263 11.94 -3.65 11.28
N ARG A 264 12.72 -3.74 10.20
CA ARG A 264 14.13 -4.07 10.26
C ARG A 264 15.03 -3.04 9.63
N ASP A 265 16.25 -2.95 10.17
CA ASP A 265 17.35 -2.15 9.67
C ASP A 265 16.92 -0.69 9.41
N MET A 266 16.02 -0.18 10.25
CA MET A 266 15.45 1.15 10.08
C MET A 266 16.43 2.23 10.57
N THR A 267 16.49 3.33 9.82
CA THR A 267 17.33 4.49 10.14
C THR A 267 16.49 5.76 10.28
N GLY A 268 17.10 6.83 10.79
CA GLY A 268 16.40 8.10 11.01
C GLY A 268 15.49 8.07 12.24
N THR A 269 14.35 8.78 12.18
CA THR A 269 13.39 8.87 13.28
C THR A 269 12.19 7.96 13.01
N ASN A 270 12.05 6.88 13.78
CA ASN A 270 11.02 5.86 13.58
C ASN A 270 10.05 5.88 14.76
N THR A 271 8.84 6.40 14.55
CA THR A 271 7.80 6.55 15.57
C THR A 271 6.62 5.65 15.26
N ILE A 272 6.27 4.80 16.22
CA ILE A 272 5.09 3.93 16.14
C ILE A 272 4.19 4.29 17.32
N THR A 273 2.94 4.62 17.05
CA THR A 273 1.92 4.93 18.05
C THR A 273 0.74 3.98 17.85
N ASN A 274 0.39 3.23 18.89
CA ASN A 274 -0.72 2.27 18.86
C ASN A 274 -1.77 2.60 19.92
N SER A 275 -2.97 2.99 19.49
CA SER A 275 -4.19 3.06 20.31
C SER A 275 -5.22 1.98 19.96
N GLY A 276 -5.05 1.30 18.81
CA GLY A 276 -5.87 0.18 18.38
C GLY A 276 -5.26 -1.19 18.74
N THR A 277 -5.40 -2.15 17.84
CA THR A 277 -4.91 -3.53 17.99
C THR A 277 -3.77 -3.82 17.02
N ILE A 278 -2.67 -4.38 17.52
CA ILE A 278 -1.65 -5.05 16.71
C ILE A 278 -1.55 -6.50 17.18
N LYS A 279 -1.88 -7.45 16.30
CA LYS A 279 -2.04 -8.86 16.69
C LYS A 279 -1.42 -9.85 15.74
N ASN A 280 -0.54 -10.69 16.28
CA ASN A 280 -0.11 -11.93 15.65
C ASN A 280 -1.02 -13.09 16.08
N THR A 281 -1.45 -13.92 15.12
CA THR A 281 -2.44 -14.97 15.33
C THR A 281 -1.94 -16.41 15.16
N SER A 282 -0.72 -16.65 14.65
CA SER A 282 -0.28 -18.04 14.43
C SER A 282 1.21 -18.34 14.59
N SER A 283 2.12 -17.54 14.09
CA SER A 283 3.57 -17.79 14.22
C SER A 283 4.29 -16.46 14.28
N GLY A 284 5.29 -16.28 15.13
CA GLY A 284 6.02 -15.00 15.19
C GLY A 284 5.45 -14.00 16.18
N ARG A 285 5.73 -12.72 15.93
CA ARG A 285 5.61 -11.63 16.90
C ARG A 285 4.56 -10.63 16.48
N ALA A 286 4.00 -9.88 17.42
CA ALA A 286 3.14 -8.77 17.03
C ALA A 286 4.00 -7.67 16.38
N ILE A 287 5.13 -7.34 16.99
CA ILE A 287 6.07 -6.33 16.49
C ILE A 287 7.48 -6.87 16.58
N GLN A 288 8.18 -6.93 15.46
CA GLN A 288 9.62 -7.17 15.41
C GLN A 288 10.33 -5.90 14.96
N PHE A 289 11.13 -5.34 15.87
CA PHE A 289 12.21 -4.43 15.53
C PHE A 289 13.51 -5.23 15.44
N ASN A 290 14.26 -5.11 14.34
CA ASN A 290 15.57 -5.76 14.21
C ASN A 290 16.62 -4.77 13.67
N GLY A 291 17.78 -4.65 14.31
CA GLY A 291 18.91 -3.84 13.80
C GLY A 291 18.59 -2.37 13.60
N SER A 292 17.55 -1.85 14.26
CA SER A 292 16.99 -0.52 13.98
C SER A 292 17.51 0.54 14.94
N THR A 293 17.50 1.79 14.47
CA THR A 293 17.93 2.98 15.23
C THR A 293 16.81 4.02 15.27
N GLY A 294 16.84 4.90 16.28
CA GLY A 294 15.88 5.99 16.41
C GLY A 294 14.43 5.52 16.59
N VAL A 295 14.22 4.33 17.16
CA VAL A 295 12.90 3.72 17.39
C VAL A 295 12.26 4.28 18.66
N THR A 296 11.06 4.81 18.52
CA THR A 296 10.13 5.14 19.61
C THR A 296 8.82 4.41 19.37
N PHE A 297 8.40 3.60 20.33
CA PHE A 297 7.11 2.91 20.31
C PHE A 297 6.26 3.35 21.51
N GLU A 298 5.10 3.94 21.24
CA GLU A 298 4.12 4.36 22.24
C GLU A 298 2.84 3.52 22.11
N ASN A 299 2.43 2.86 23.19
CA ASN A 299 1.26 2.00 23.21
C ASN A 299 0.23 2.47 24.23
N THR A 300 -0.96 2.83 23.78
CA THR A 300 -2.18 3.02 24.59
C THR A 300 -3.24 1.94 24.31
N GLY A 301 -3.11 1.20 23.21
CA GLY A 301 -4.00 0.12 22.79
C GLY A 301 -3.55 -1.27 23.23
N THR A 302 -3.83 -2.27 22.39
CA THR A 302 -3.46 -3.67 22.63
C THR A 302 -2.42 -4.16 21.63
N VAL A 303 -1.37 -4.80 22.16
CA VAL A 303 -0.41 -5.59 21.39
C VAL A 303 -0.45 -7.03 21.87
N GLU A 304 -0.68 -7.97 20.96
CA GLU A 304 -0.83 -9.39 21.29
C GLU A 304 -0.05 -10.28 20.32
N SER A 305 0.81 -11.16 20.85
CA SER A 305 1.29 -12.34 20.11
C SER A 305 0.72 -13.59 20.75
N VAL A 306 0.18 -14.49 19.93
CA VAL A 306 -0.33 -15.77 20.44
C VAL A 306 0.72 -16.89 20.42
N THR A 307 1.91 -16.65 19.85
CA THR A 307 2.93 -17.72 19.65
C THR A 307 4.36 -17.40 20.04
N GLN A 308 4.74 -16.13 20.16
CA GLN A 308 6.09 -15.75 20.60
C GLN A 308 6.04 -14.50 21.52
N VAL A 309 7.12 -13.74 21.53
CA VAL A 309 7.20 -12.42 22.17
C VAL A 309 6.27 -11.44 21.48
N ALA A 310 5.64 -10.55 22.24
CA ALA A 310 4.73 -9.56 21.66
C ALA A 310 5.51 -8.45 20.97
N VAL A 311 6.52 -7.90 21.64
CA VAL A 311 7.40 -6.84 21.11
C VAL A 311 8.86 -7.26 21.25
N ASP A 312 9.56 -7.36 20.12
CA ASP A 312 10.93 -7.83 20.05
C ASP A 312 11.86 -6.72 19.55
N PHE A 313 12.87 -6.33 20.33
CA PHE A 313 13.87 -5.30 19.99
C PHE A 313 15.24 -5.94 19.73
N VAL A 314 15.31 -6.82 18.73
CA VAL A 314 16.54 -7.53 18.36
C VAL A 314 17.60 -6.54 17.88
N ASP A 315 18.77 -6.51 18.51
CA ASP A 315 19.93 -5.73 18.05
C ASP A 315 19.64 -4.22 17.80
N ASN A 316 18.65 -3.66 18.50
CA ASN A 316 18.27 -2.25 18.34
C ASN A 316 19.19 -1.32 19.14
N VAL A 317 19.45 -0.13 18.59
CA VAL A 317 20.25 0.91 19.26
C VAL A 317 19.33 1.91 19.95
N ARG A 318 19.37 1.89 21.29
CA ARG A 318 18.65 2.79 22.21
C ARG A 318 17.15 2.94 21.89
N PRO A 319 16.41 1.83 21.67
CA PRO A 319 14.97 1.90 21.45
C PRO A 319 14.26 2.47 22.69
N THR A 320 13.14 3.17 22.48
CA THR A 320 12.27 3.65 23.55
C THR A 320 10.89 3.02 23.43
N LEU A 321 10.44 2.34 24.47
CA LEU A 321 9.08 1.85 24.63
C LEU A 321 8.38 2.63 25.74
N LYS A 322 7.23 3.22 25.44
CA LYS A 322 6.31 3.76 26.45
C LYS A 322 4.97 3.03 26.36
N ASN A 323 4.54 2.41 27.44
CA ASN A 323 3.31 1.64 27.48
C ASN A 323 2.34 2.19 28.53
N TRP A 324 1.16 2.59 28.08
CA TRP A 324 -0.03 2.87 28.90
C TRP A 324 -1.16 1.85 28.64
N GLY A 325 -1.08 1.11 27.54
CA GLY A 325 -2.05 0.08 27.15
C GLY A 325 -1.70 -1.31 27.66
N THR A 326 -2.09 -2.33 26.89
CA THR A 326 -1.80 -3.74 27.17
C THR A 326 -0.82 -4.30 26.15
N ILE A 327 0.24 -4.95 26.64
CA ILE A 327 1.12 -5.78 25.83
C ILE A 327 1.08 -7.19 26.43
N LYS A 328 0.72 -8.20 25.63
CA LYS A 328 0.55 -9.56 26.14
C LYS A 328 1.01 -10.62 25.16
N THR A 329 1.42 -11.75 25.74
CA THR A 329 1.57 -13.01 25.01
C THR A 329 0.68 -14.08 25.64
N THR A 330 0.03 -14.90 24.83
CA THR A 330 -0.76 -16.04 25.32
C THR A 330 0.08 -17.31 25.48
N VAL A 331 1.38 -17.26 25.17
CA VAL A 331 2.26 -18.41 25.26
C VAL A 331 2.83 -18.60 26.66
N ASN A 332 2.66 -19.81 27.19
CA ASN A 332 3.24 -20.23 28.46
C ASN A 332 4.76 -20.00 28.48
N LYS A 333 5.23 -19.25 29.49
CA LYS A 333 6.66 -18.95 29.72
C LYS A 333 7.36 -18.18 28.59
N SER A 334 6.61 -17.51 27.70
CA SER A 334 7.20 -16.60 26.73
C SER A 334 7.56 -15.26 27.36
N LYS A 335 8.60 -14.61 26.81
CA LYS A 335 8.87 -13.20 27.07
C LYS A 335 7.75 -12.36 26.44
N VAL A 336 7.41 -11.22 27.02
CA VAL A 336 6.37 -10.32 26.48
C VAL A 336 6.98 -9.19 25.66
N VAL A 337 8.01 -8.58 26.25
CA VAL A 337 8.88 -7.58 25.65
C VAL A 337 10.30 -8.11 25.81
N ASP A 338 11.08 -8.12 24.74
CA ASP A 338 12.47 -8.61 24.76
C ASP A 338 13.43 -7.66 24.04
N PHE A 339 14.71 -7.70 24.45
CA PHE A 339 15.81 -6.93 23.87
C PHE A 339 17.00 -7.86 23.56
N PRO A 340 16.81 -8.88 22.70
CA PRO A 340 17.86 -9.85 22.44
C PRO A 340 19.01 -9.21 21.65
N GLN A 341 20.20 -9.79 21.83
CA GLN A 341 21.39 -9.45 21.08
C GLN A 341 21.82 -10.69 20.30
N THR A 342 21.87 -10.60 18.98
CA THR A 342 22.38 -11.68 18.13
C THR A 342 23.72 -11.30 17.51
N ASP A 343 23.84 -10.06 17.04
CA ASP A 343 25.08 -9.53 16.44
C ASP A 343 25.86 -8.59 17.39
N SER A 344 25.36 -8.38 18.62
CA SER A 344 25.95 -7.48 19.64
C SER A 344 26.05 -6.02 19.18
N THR A 345 25.23 -5.62 18.20
CA THR A 345 25.16 -4.26 17.68
C THR A 345 24.13 -3.41 18.43
N GLY A 346 23.16 -4.03 19.08
CA GLY A 346 22.18 -3.34 19.91
C GLY A 346 22.80 -2.83 21.20
N THR A 347 22.33 -1.66 21.64
CA THR A 347 22.87 -1.01 22.85
C THR A 347 21.80 -0.21 23.57
N GLY A 348 21.74 -0.35 24.90
CA GLY A 348 20.77 0.37 25.73
C GLY A 348 19.31 0.06 25.40
N GLY A 349 18.43 0.95 25.83
CA GLY A 349 16.98 0.83 25.65
C GLY A 349 16.25 1.37 26.87
N THR A 350 15.09 1.98 26.66
CA THR A 350 14.26 2.52 27.74
C THR A 350 12.87 1.91 27.65
N VAL A 351 12.37 1.41 28.78
CA VAL A 351 10.98 0.98 28.94
C VAL A 351 10.34 1.81 30.04
N GLU A 352 9.32 2.57 29.68
CA GLU A 352 8.43 3.24 30.62
C GLU A 352 7.08 2.54 30.58
N ASN A 353 6.71 1.84 31.65
CA ASN A 353 5.44 1.13 31.72
C ASN A 353 4.53 1.73 32.79
N TYR A 354 3.41 2.28 32.33
CA TYR A 354 2.27 2.77 33.09
C TYR A 354 1.02 1.90 32.87
N GLY A 355 1.05 1.01 31.88
CA GLY A 355 -0.01 0.06 31.54
C GLY A 355 0.27 -1.36 32.04
N THR A 356 -0.25 -2.36 31.31
CA THR A 356 -0.16 -3.78 31.68
C THR A 356 0.74 -4.55 30.72
N ILE A 357 1.65 -5.36 31.27
CA ILE A 357 2.47 -6.32 30.53
C ILE A 357 2.16 -7.72 31.06
N ILE A 358 1.64 -8.62 30.21
CA ILE A 358 1.15 -9.93 30.62
C ILE A 358 1.95 -11.04 29.92
N ALA A 359 2.78 -11.74 30.69
CA ALA A 359 3.27 -13.05 30.32
C ALA A 359 2.20 -14.04 30.75
N SER A 360 1.61 -14.79 29.81
CA SER A 360 0.44 -15.67 29.98
C SER A 360 0.01 -15.96 31.44
N THR A 361 -1.27 -15.78 31.76
CA THR A 361 -1.87 -16.52 32.88
C THR A 361 -1.87 -17.98 32.49
N GLY A 362 -0.90 -18.75 33.00
CA GLY A 362 -0.73 -20.14 32.62
C GLY A 362 -2.05 -20.89 32.66
N SER A 363 -2.34 -21.68 31.61
CA SER A 363 -3.33 -22.74 31.75
C SER A 363 -2.82 -23.68 32.84
N THR A 364 -3.48 -23.67 34.00
CA THR A 364 -3.32 -24.66 35.07
C THR A 364 -3.64 -26.05 34.58
#